data_AF-A0A9D1UL03-F1
#
_entry.id   AF-A0A9D1UL03-F1
#
_cell.length_a   1.000
_cell.length_b   1.000
_cell.length_c   1.000
_cell.angle_alpha   90.00
_cell.angle_beta   90.00
_cell.angle_gamma   90.00
#
_symmetry.space_group_name_H-M   'P 1'
#
loop_
_entity.id
_entity.type
_entity.pdbx_description
1 polymer ?
#
loop_
_entity_poly.entity_id
_entity_poly.type
_entity_poly.pdbx_seq_one_letter_code
_entity_poly.pdbx_strand_id
1 'polypeptide(L)'
;MASTGDAHFTEHFDLTYPLTTGMPVYPGDPEVQVDEVLSVAEVGCSVRSLQLGTHSGTHVDAPSHVIDGGRTIDQVAPSELMGDAVVIHLPGLEPGQQIHLGELLSAMPVVDCRIVLLATGWDRYWGTEDYLRHPGLAEGAAVALVDAGVQILGVDMASPDRSDGSDGLAAHKVLLGADCLIIENLRGLTDLPSRVEFTALPMSIGGGDGAPVRAVASPMTRWSIGEYAFPGEMRDQLIEAILDGGKTTTTSLLEEYRVSGEPLPRPGDREILINSDGTANGVLAITDVRICRLDEVTEEHARGEGEGYESVAEWRSGHELFWISPEFQEANPGLVIGDETEVVCTRFEFLASLSGEDD
;
A
#
# COMPACT_ATOMS: atom_id res chain seq x y z
N MET A 1 25.55 -25.65 -12.49
CA MET A 1 25.47 -24.62 -13.54
C MET A 1 24.27 -23.74 -13.20
N ALA A 2 24.56 -22.46 -12.97
CA ALA A 2 23.67 -21.32 -12.80
C ALA A 2 22.27 -21.57 -12.19
N SER A 3 22.18 -21.36 -10.87
CA SER A 3 20.97 -20.88 -10.22
C SER A 3 20.66 -19.51 -10.81
N THR A 4 19.64 -19.43 -11.66
CA THR A 4 19.09 -18.16 -12.14
C THR A 4 18.59 -17.37 -10.94
N GLY A 5 19.09 -16.15 -10.78
CA GLY A 5 18.78 -15.26 -9.67
C GLY A 5 17.28 -15.13 -9.45
N ASP A 6 16.89 -15.20 -8.19
CA ASP A 6 15.59 -14.75 -7.75
C ASP A 6 15.52 -13.26 -8.06
N ALA A 7 14.82 -12.92 -9.14
CA ALA A 7 14.34 -11.57 -9.33
C ALA A 7 13.42 -11.29 -8.14
N HIS A 8 13.81 -10.34 -7.29
CA HIS A 8 12.96 -9.77 -6.27
C HIS A 8 11.76 -9.12 -6.97
N PHE A 9 10.74 -9.90 -7.27
CA PHE A 9 9.46 -9.35 -7.70
C PHE A 9 8.91 -8.59 -6.50
N THR A 10 8.73 -7.28 -6.66
CA THR A 10 7.90 -6.48 -5.75
C THR A 10 6.59 -7.24 -5.58
N GLU A 11 6.25 -7.60 -4.34
CA GLU A 11 5.02 -8.33 -4.04
C GLU A 11 3.85 -7.43 -4.41
N HIS A 12 3.18 -7.75 -5.53
CA HIS A 12 1.97 -7.05 -5.95
C HIS A 12 0.76 -7.73 -5.31
N PHE A 13 -0.09 -6.92 -4.69
CA PHE A 13 -1.38 -7.36 -4.19
C PHE A 13 -2.37 -7.44 -5.35
N ASP A 14 -2.94 -8.63 -5.57
CA ASP A 14 -4.02 -8.83 -6.55
C ASP A 14 -5.37 -8.51 -5.91
N LEU A 15 -5.99 -7.42 -6.37
CA LEU A 15 -7.21 -6.87 -5.76
C LEU A 15 -8.48 -7.29 -6.53
N THR A 16 -8.37 -8.29 -7.40
CA THR A 16 -9.43 -8.70 -8.34
C THR A 16 -9.96 -10.10 -8.05
N TYR A 17 -11.29 -10.27 -8.12
CA TYR A 17 -11.89 -11.60 -8.15
C TYR A 17 -11.77 -12.25 -9.53
N PRO A 18 -11.49 -13.56 -9.62
CA PRO A 18 -11.53 -14.27 -10.89
C PRO A 18 -12.97 -14.30 -11.43
N LEU A 19 -13.11 -14.09 -12.74
CA LEU A 19 -14.40 -14.26 -13.43
C LEU A 19 -14.71 -15.75 -13.58
N THR A 20 -15.81 -16.20 -12.98
CA THR A 20 -16.24 -17.61 -13.03
C THR A 20 -17.75 -17.72 -13.22
N THR A 21 -18.20 -18.75 -13.93
CA THR A 21 -19.63 -19.06 -14.06
C THR A 21 -20.29 -19.17 -12.69
N GLY A 22 -21.40 -18.45 -12.50
CA GLY A 22 -22.14 -18.45 -11.23
C GLY A 22 -21.49 -17.65 -10.09
N MET A 23 -20.50 -16.80 -10.40
CA MET A 23 -20.01 -15.81 -9.44
C MET A 23 -21.13 -14.83 -9.04
N PRO A 24 -21.02 -14.17 -7.86
CA PRO A 24 -21.92 -13.09 -7.49
C PRO A 24 -21.97 -11.99 -8.56
N VAL A 25 -23.18 -11.49 -8.80
CA VAL A 25 -23.47 -10.29 -9.60
C VAL A 25 -24.46 -9.42 -8.83
N TYR A 26 -24.51 -8.13 -9.15
CA TYR A 26 -25.50 -7.24 -8.56
C TYR A 26 -26.93 -7.68 -8.97
N PRO A 27 -27.95 -7.65 -8.10
CA PRO A 27 -29.29 -8.09 -8.44
C PRO A 27 -29.88 -7.36 -9.65
N GLY A 28 -30.17 -8.12 -10.72
CA GLY A 28 -30.72 -7.59 -11.97
C GLY A 28 -29.72 -7.51 -13.12
N ASP A 29 -28.42 -7.63 -12.82
CA ASP A 29 -27.36 -7.60 -13.82
C ASP A 29 -27.25 -8.91 -14.60
N PRO A 30 -26.63 -8.88 -15.81
CA PRO A 30 -26.34 -10.10 -16.56
C PRO A 30 -25.44 -11.06 -15.77
N GLU A 31 -25.84 -12.33 -15.69
CA GLU A 31 -25.00 -13.38 -15.11
C GLU A 31 -23.71 -13.60 -15.93
N VAL A 32 -22.63 -13.95 -15.23
CA VAL A 32 -21.35 -14.35 -15.84
C VAL A 32 -21.41 -15.82 -16.27
N GLN A 33 -21.05 -16.09 -17.53
CA GLN A 33 -20.83 -17.45 -18.04
C GLN A 33 -19.47 -17.56 -18.73
N VAL A 34 -18.73 -18.62 -18.39
CA VAL A 34 -17.43 -18.96 -18.94
C VAL A 34 -17.47 -20.42 -19.44
N ASP A 35 -17.79 -20.60 -20.71
CA ASP A 35 -18.03 -21.92 -21.30
C ASP A 35 -16.84 -22.42 -22.11
N GLU A 36 -16.60 -23.74 -22.11
CA GLU A 36 -15.62 -24.36 -23.02
C GLU A 36 -16.15 -24.33 -24.46
N VAL A 37 -15.34 -23.77 -25.37
CA VAL A 37 -15.61 -23.80 -26.81
C VAL A 37 -14.68 -24.80 -27.50
N LEU A 38 -13.39 -24.77 -27.14
CA LEU A 38 -12.37 -25.70 -27.63
C LEU A 38 -11.60 -26.31 -26.46
N SER A 39 -11.24 -27.58 -26.60
CA SER A 39 -10.45 -28.32 -25.61
C SER A 39 -9.10 -28.75 -26.18
N VAL A 40 -8.06 -28.74 -25.33
CA VAL A 40 -6.72 -29.20 -25.71
C VAL A 40 -6.77 -30.67 -26.15
N ALA A 41 -7.60 -31.48 -25.50
CA ALA A 41 -7.73 -32.91 -25.78
C ALA A 41 -8.24 -33.20 -27.20
N GLU A 42 -9.14 -32.37 -27.73
CA GLU A 42 -9.77 -32.61 -29.03
C GLU A 42 -9.04 -31.92 -30.18
N VAL A 43 -8.57 -30.69 -29.96
CA VAL A 43 -8.04 -29.84 -31.06
C VAL A 43 -6.66 -29.24 -30.77
N GLY A 44 -6.04 -29.51 -29.61
CA GLY A 44 -4.70 -29.07 -29.27
C GLY A 44 -4.58 -27.67 -28.65
N CYS A 45 -5.70 -26.96 -28.44
CA CYS A 45 -5.74 -25.67 -27.73
C CYS A 45 -7.05 -25.54 -26.91
N SER A 46 -7.03 -24.71 -25.86
CA SER A 46 -8.24 -24.36 -25.10
C SER A 46 -8.71 -22.96 -25.46
N VAL A 47 -10.01 -22.81 -25.73
CA VAL A 47 -10.68 -21.52 -25.92
C VAL A 47 -11.99 -21.55 -25.16
N ARG A 48 -12.30 -20.47 -24.44
CA ARG A 48 -13.54 -20.29 -23.70
C ARG A 48 -14.35 -19.14 -24.32
N SER A 49 -15.67 -19.22 -24.28
CA SER A 49 -16.54 -18.07 -24.53
C SER A 49 -16.84 -17.37 -23.20
N LEU A 50 -16.92 -16.05 -23.25
CA LEU A 50 -17.24 -15.20 -22.10
C LEU A 50 -18.55 -14.46 -22.39
N GLN A 51 -19.52 -14.61 -21.49
CA GLN A 51 -20.69 -13.74 -21.40
C GLN A 51 -20.58 -12.97 -20.09
N LEU A 52 -20.55 -11.63 -20.19
CA LEU A 52 -20.28 -10.72 -19.08
C LEU A 52 -21.24 -9.52 -19.16
N GLY A 53 -21.60 -8.97 -18.02
CA GLY A 53 -22.05 -7.58 -17.90
C GLY A 53 -20.85 -6.63 -17.83
N THR A 54 -21.06 -5.35 -18.14
CA THR A 54 -20.04 -4.29 -17.98
C THR A 54 -19.65 -4.07 -16.51
N HIS A 55 -20.54 -4.44 -15.58
CA HIS A 55 -20.36 -4.34 -14.12
C HIS A 55 -20.09 -5.71 -13.45
N SER A 56 -19.57 -6.69 -14.19
CA SER A 56 -19.31 -8.04 -13.65
C SER A 56 -18.00 -8.13 -12.86
N GLY A 57 -18.08 -8.64 -11.63
CA GLY A 57 -16.93 -8.86 -10.76
C GLY A 57 -16.27 -7.55 -10.33
N THR A 58 -14.95 -7.56 -10.14
CA THR A 58 -14.18 -6.33 -9.95
C THR A 58 -14.21 -5.53 -11.27
N HIS A 59 -14.74 -4.32 -11.25
CA HIS A 59 -14.98 -3.53 -12.45
C HIS A 59 -14.81 -2.02 -12.20
N VAL A 60 -14.71 -1.25 -13.27
CA VAL A 60 -14.67 0.22 -13.24
C VAL A 60 -15.99 0.75 -13.82
N ASP A 61 -16.56 1.75 -13.14
CA ASP A 61 -17.69 2.54 -13.65
C ASP A 61 -17.19 3.81 -14.31
N ALA A 62 -17.68 4.05 -15.52
CA ALA A 62 -17.50 5.31 -16.22
C ALA A 62 -18.70 6.24 -15.97
N PRO A 63 -18.57 7.57 -16.18
CA PRO A 63 -19.67 8.50 -15.94
C PRO A 63 -20.97 8.16 -16.66
N SER A 64 -20.89 7.59 -17.87
CA SER A 64 -22.08 7.18 -18.63
C SER A 64 -22.96 6.13 -17.92
N HIS A 65 -22.48 5.48 -16.86
CA HIS A 65 -23.28 4.56 -16.04
C HIS A 65 -24.51 5.24 -15.41
N VAL A 66 -24.37 6.48 -14.92
CA VAL A 66 -25.47 7.22 -14.28
C VAL A 66 -25.71 8.62 -14.85
N ILE A 67 -24.81 9.11 -15.71
CA ILE A 67 -24.89 10.44 -16.32
C ILE A 67 -25.20 10.29 -17.81
N ASP A 68 -26.36 10.79 -18.23
CA ASP A 68 -26.75 10.80 -19.65
C ASP A 68 -25.74 11.61 -20.49
N GLY A 69 -25.19 10.98 -21.54
CA GLY A 69 -24.12 11.53 -22.35
C GLY A 69 -22.77 11.65 -21.63
N GLY A 70 -22.60 11.01 -20.48
CA GLY A 70 -21.34 10.92 -19.75
C GLY A 70 -20.23 10.24 -20.56
N ARG A 71 -18.99 10.40 -20.09
CA ARG A 71 -17.81 9.75 -20.65
C ARG A 71 -17.92 8.24 -20.52
N THR A 72 -17.58 7.50 -21.58
CA THR A 72 -17.62 6.03 -21.62
C THR A 72 -16.26 5.43 -21.29
N ILE A 73 -16.24 4.15 -20.93
CA ILE A 73 -15.02 3.50 -20.41
C ILE A 73 -13.87 3.46 -21.43
N ASP A 74 -14.17 3.35 -22.73
CA ASP A 74 -13.18 3.41 -23.82
C ASP A 74 -12.58 4.80 -24.06
N GLN A 75 -13.14 5.84 -23.42
CA GLN A 75 -12.64 7.21 -23.48
C GLN A 75 -11.77 7.57 -22.27
N VAL A 76 -11.71 6.71 -21.25
CA VAL A 76 -10.83 6.87 -20.09
C VAL A 76 -9.41 6.49 -20.48
N ALA A 77 -8.44 7.38 -20.27
CA ALA A 77 -7.06 7.09 -20.58
C ALA A 77 -6.46 6.13 -19.53
N PRO A 78 -5.61 5.16 -19.92
CA PRO A 78 -4.95 4.26 -18.97
C PRO A 78 -4.20 4.98 -17.85
N SER A 79 -3.58 6.13 -18.14
CA SER A 79 -2.89 6.96 -17.14
C SER A 79 -3.81 7.49 -16.04
N GLU A 80 -5.12 7.63 -16.30
CA GLU A 80 -6.07 8.04 -15.28
C GLU A 80 -6.27 6.98 -14.21
N LEU A 81 -6.08 5.70 -14.56
CA LEU A 81 -6.39 4.53 -13.74
C LEU A 81 -5.17 3.92 -13.03
N MET A 82 -4.08 4.67 -12.96
CA MET A 82 -2.84 4.24 -12.30
C MET A 82 -2.19 5.38 -11.54
N GLY A 83 -1.51 5.06 -10.44
CA GLY A 83 -0.71 5.98 -9.67
C GLY A 83 -0.90 5.82 -8.18
N ASP A 84 -0.47 6.85 -7.45
CA ASP A 84 -0.51 6.89 -6.00
C ASP A 84 -1.94 6.88 -5.46
N ALA A 85 -2.18 6.02 -4.47
CA ALA A 85 -3.47 5.83 -3.83
C ALA A 85 -3.35 5.80 -2.31
N VAL A 86 -4.29 6.46 -1.64
CA VAL A 86 -4.49 6.37 -0.20
C VAL A 86 -5.50 5.28 0.12
N VAL A 87 -5.19 4.44 1.11
CA VAL A 87 -6.08 3.39 1.62
C VAL A 87 -6.64 3.82 2.98
N ILE A 88 -7.93 4.12 3.00
CA ILE A 88 -8.67 4.50 4.21
C ILE A 88 -9.25 3.24 4.83
N HIS A 89 -8.69 2.84 5.98
CA HIS A 89 -9.12 1.67 6.73
C HIS A 89 -10.33 2.00 7.61
N LEU A 90 -11.43 1.30 7.39
CA LEU A 90 -12.71 1.51 8.08
C LEU A 90 -13.17 0.20 8.73
N PRO A 91 -12.46 -0.31 9.76
CA PRO A 91 -12.81 -1.57 10.38
C PRO A 91 -14.10 -1.46 11.21
N GLY A 92 -14.82 -2.57 11.32
CA GLY A 92 -15.94 -2.70 12.25
C GLY A 92 -17.24 -2.00 11.82
N LEU A 93 -17.42 -1.73 10.53
CA LEU A 93 -18.69 -1.23 10.00
C LEU A 93 -19.78 -2.31 10.10
N GLU A 94 -20.98 -1.88 10.49
CA GLU A 94 -22.17 -2.71 10.59
C GLU A 94 -22.91 -2.84 9.26
N PRO A 95 -23.70 -3.92 9.05
CA PRO A 95 -24.48 -4.08 7.83
C PRO A 95 -25.42 -2.90 7.55
N GLY A 96 -25.34 -2.33 6.35
CA GLY A 96 -26.14 -1.18 5.92
C GLY A 96 -25.83 0.14 6.62
N GLN A 97 -24.70 0.24 7.35
CA GLN A 97 -24.24 1.48 7.96
C GLN A 97 -23.87 2.50 6.88
N GLN A 98 -24.18 3.79 7.10
CA GLN A 98 -23.62 4.86 6.28
C GLN A 98 -22.25 5.29 6.78
N ILE A 99 -21.32 5.46 5.84
CA ILE A 99 -19.99 6.02 6.04
C ILE A 99 -20.11 7.53 5.79
N HIS A 100 -20.06 8.33 6.86
CA HIS A 100 -20.11 9.78 6.76
C HIS A 100 -18.68 10.36 6.72
N LEU A 101 -18.61 11.68 6.48
CA LEU A 101 -17.34 12.41 6.45
C LEU A 101 -16.56 12.28 7.76
N GLY A 102 -17.24 12.16 8.90
CA GLY A 102 -16.59 12.03 10.21
C GLY A 102 -15.76 10.76 10.33
N GLU A 103 -16.26 9.64 9.82
CA GLU A 103 -15.54 8.37 9.78
C GLU A 103 -14.31 8.46 8.87
N LEU A 104 -14.45 9.06 7.68
CA LEU A 104 -13.33 9.26 6.76
C LEU A 104 -12.23 10.14 7.36
N LEU A 105 -12.58 11.29 7.94
CA LEU A 105 -11.61 12.22 8.53
C LEU A 105 -10.93 11.66 9.78
N SER A 106 -11.62 10.82 10.55
CA SER A 106 -11.04 10.17 11.72
C SER A 106 -10.01 9.12 11.33
N ALA A 107 -10.25 8.39 10.23
CA ALA A 107 -9.33 7.40 9.71
C ALA A 107 -8.18 8.02 8.90
N MET A 108 -8.45 9.11 8.18
CA MET A 108 -7.46 9.82 7.37
C MET A 108 -7.79 11.32 7.27
N PRO A 109 -7.15 12.19 8.06
CA PRO A 109 -7.50 13.62 8.11
C PRO A 109 -7.05 14.41 6.88
N VAL A 110 -6.13 13.88 6.08
CA VAL A 110 -5.63 14.50 4.84
C VAL A 110 -5.70 13.51 3.70
N VAL A 111 -6.45 13.86 2.66
CA VAL A 111 -6.46 13.15 1.38
C VAL A 111 -5.72 14.03 0.38
N ASP A 112 -4.50 13.64 0.02
CA ASP A 112 -3.62 14.35 -0.92
C ASP A 112 -3.44 13.60 -2.26
N CYS A 113 -4.18 12.51 -2.44
CA CYS A 113 -4.10 11.65 -3.61
C CYS A 113 -5.41 11.64 -4.40
N ARG A 114 -5.28 11.54 -5.72
CA ARG A 114 -6.43 11.46 -6.64
C ARG A 114 -7.14 10.10 -6.61
N ILE A 115 -6.51 9.07 -6.05
CA ILE A 115 -7.07 7.73 -5.90
C ILE A 115 -7.26 7.45 -4.40
N VAL A 116 -8.47 7.08 -4.02
CA VAL A 116 -8.82 6.68 -2.66
C VAL A 116 -9.43 5.28 -2.70
N LEU A 117 -8.92 4.39 -1.86
CA LEU A 117 -9.45 3.04 -1.66
C LEU A 117 -10.07 2.95 -0.26
N LEU A 118 -11.33 2.54 -0.16
CA LEU A 118 -12.00 2.33 1.12
C LEU A 118 -11.89 0.85 1.50
N ALA A 119 -11.04 0.56 2.49
CA ALA A 119 -10.84 -0.78 3.03
C ALA A 119 -11.82 -1.02 4.19
N THR A 120 -13.00 -1.55 3.88
CA THR A 120 -14.05 -1.84 4.87
C THR A 120 -13.97 -3.28 5.40
N GLY A 121 -13.23 -4.14 4.69
CA GLY A 121 -13.15 -5.57 4.92
C GLY A 121 -14.42 -6.31 4.53
N TRP A 122 -15.30 -5.71 3.72
CA TRP A 122 -16.59 -6.32 3.36
C TRP A 122 -16.44 -7.47 2.34
N ASP A 123 -15.33 -7.49 1.62
CA ASP A 123 -14.90 -8.57 0.73
C ASP A 123 -14.91 -9.96 1.41
N ARG A 124 -14.81 -10.02 2.75
CA ARG A 124 -15.01 -11.25 3.55
C ARG A 124 -16.36 -11.93 3.35
N TYR A 125 -17.38 -11.20 2.90
CA TYR A 125 -18.73 -11.73 2.64
C TYR A 125 -18.94 -12.12 1.17
N TRP A 126 -17.96 -11.94 0.29
CA TRP A 126 -18.07 -12.31 -1.12
C TRP A 126 -18.57 -13.75 -1.30
N GLY A 127 -19.58 -13.94 -2.16
CA GLY A 127 -20.20 -15.26 -2.36
C GLY A 127 -21.31 -15.61 -1.37
N THR A 128 -21.65 -14.72 -0.43
CA THR A 128 -22.74 -14.91 0.54
C THR A 128 -23.85 -13.89 0.35
N GLU A 129 -25.04 -14.18 0.90
CA GLU A 129 -26.17 -13.23 0.88
C GLU A 129 -25.87 -11.93 1.66
N ASP A 130 -24.97 -12.00 2.65
CA ASP A 130 -24.57 -10.83 3.45
C ASP A 130 -23.72 -9.84 2.64
N TYR A 131 -23.19 -10.22 1.47
CA TYR A 131 -22.41 -9.31 0.64
C TYR A 131 -23.22 -8.08 0.23
N LEU A 132 -24.51 -8.25 -0.10
CA LEU A 132 -25.43 -7.17 -0.46
C LEU A 132 -25.94 -6.38 0.75
N ARG A 133 -25.51 -6.69 1.98
CA ARG A 133 -25.82 -5.91 3.18
C ARG A 133 -24.70 -4.94 3.54
N HIS A 134 -23.83 -4.63 2.59
CA HIS A 134 -22.67 -3.76 2.77
C HIS A 134 -23.02 -2.34 3.26
N PRO A 135 -22.08 -1.66 3.94
CA PRO A 135 -22.17 -0.24 4.22
C PRO A 135 -22.31 0.59 2.93
N GLY A 136 -22.69 1.86 3.05
CA GLY A 136 -22.70 2.77 1.90
C GLY A 136 -22.11 4.13 2.24
N LEU A 137 -21.51 4.78 1.26
CA LEU A 137 -20.97 6.12 1.36
C LEU A 137 -22.11 7.13 1.39
N ALA A 138 -22.17 7.95 2.43
CA ALA A 138 -23.15 9.03 2.50
C ALA A 138 -22.86 10.09 1.41
N GLU A 139 -23.91 10.70 0.85
CA GLU A 139 -23.78 11.73 -0.20
C GLU A 139 -22.79 12.85 0.18
N GLY A 140 -22.88 13.37 1.41
CA GLY A 140 -21.98 14.42 1.89
C GLY A 140 -20.50 13.98 2.00
N ALA A 141 -20.25 12.69 2.21
CA ALA A 141 -18.90 12.13 2.19
C ALA A 141 -18.37 12.01 0.75
N ALA A 142 -19.22 11.59 -0.20
CA ALA A 142 -18.88 11.59 -1.62
C ALA A 142 -18.54 13.01 -2.13
N VAL A 143 -19.34 14.02 -1.74
CA VAL A 143 -19.07 15.43 -2.10
C VAL A 143 -17.72 15.87 -1.55
N ALA A 144 -17.41 15.56 -0.30
CA ALA A 144 -16.14 15.93 0.32
C ALA A 144 -14.93 15.28 -0.36
N LEU A 145 -15.04 14.03 -0.84
CA LEU A 145 -13.98 13.37 -1.61
C LEU A 145 -13.75 14.07 -2.95
N VAL A 146 -14.81 14.39 -3.68
CA VAL A 146 -14.73 15.16 -4.94
C VAL A 146 -14.11 16.54 -4.70
N ASP A 147 -14.56 17.27 -3.68
CA ASP A 147 -14.03 18.59 -3.31
C ASP A 147 -12.56 18.54 -2.91
N ALA A 148 -12.09 17.41 -2.37
CA ALA A 148 -10.69 17.15 -2.07
C ALA A 148 -9.84 16.79 -3.31
N GLY A 149 -10.46 16.68 -4.50
CA GLY A 149 -9.78 16.37 -5.76
C GLY A 149 -9.62 14.88 -6.04
N VAL A 150 -10.39 14.01 -5.37
CA VAL A 150 -10.42 12.58 -5.70
C VAL A 150 -11.05 12.38 -7.07
N GLN A 151 -10.39 11.56 -7.89
CA GLN A 151 -10.78 11.22 -9.26
C GLN A 151 -11.10 9.72 -9.43
N ILE A 152 -10.68 8.88 -8.48
CA ILE A 152 -11.02 7.46 -8.44
C ILE A 152 -11.35 7.08 -7.01
N LEU A 153 -12.51 6.47 -6.82
CA LEU A 153 -12.90 5.79 -5.59
C LEU A 153 -12.95 4.29 -5.81
N GLY A 154 -12.09 3.54 -5.12
CA GLY A 154 -12.18 2.08 -5.04
C GLY A 154 -12.85 1.61 -3.75
N VAL A 155 -13.72 0.62 -3.83
CA VAL A 155 -14.39 0.00 -2.68
C VAL A 155 -14.32 -1.52 -2.76
N ASP A 156 -14.23 -2.18 -1.60
CA ASP A 156 -14.31 -3.64 -1.45
C ASP A 156 -15.75 -4.15 -1.25
N MET A 157 -16.72 -3.29 -1.54
CA MET A 157 -18.15 -3.52 -1.43
C MET A 157 -18.77 -3.75 -2.81
N ALA A 158 -20.00 -4.28 -2.83
CA ALA A 158 -20.76 -4.45 -4.06
C ALA A 158 -21.10 -3.12 -4.73
N SER A 159 -21.06 -2.01 -3.97
CA SER A 159 -21.37 -0.67 -4.45
C SER A 159 -20.94 0.41 -3.44
N PRO A 160 -20.66 1.67 -3.85
CA PRO A 160 -20.55 2.77 -2.89
C PRO A 160 -21.91 3.19 -2.31
N ASP A 161 -23.04 2.87 -2.95
CA ASP A 161 -24.39 3.11 -2.42
C ASP A 161 -24.98 1.84 -1.80
N ARG A 162 -25.80 1.93 -0.74
CA ARG A 162 -26.37 0.72 -0.13
C ARG A 162 -27.29 -0.03 -1.11
N SER A 163 -27.08 -1.35 -1.21
CA SER A 163 -27.86 -2.24 -2.08
C SER A 163 -29.34 -2.38 -1.71
N ASP A 164 -29.78 -1.90 -0.53
CA ASP A 164 -31.20 -1.88 -0.15
C ASP A 164 -32.01 -0.78 -0.88
N GLY A 165 -31.33 0.02 -1.71
CA GLY A 165 -31.93 1.07 -2.55
C GLY A 165 -32.32 2.34 -1.79
N SER A 166 -32.04 2.41 -0.50
CA SER A 166 -32.42 3.56 0.33
C SER A 166 -31.70 4.87 -0.02
N ASP A 167 -30.55 4.78 -0.71
CA ASP A 167 -29.72 5.92 -1.09
C ASP A 167 -29.96 6.39 -2.55
N GLY A 168 -30.68 5.62 -3.38
CA GLY A 168 -31.08 6.05 -4.73
C GLY A 168 -29.93 6.43 -5.68
N LEU A 169 -28.76 5.79 -5.52
CA LEU A 169 -27.51 6.06 -6.24
C LEU A 169 -26.93 7.47 -5.98
N ALA A 170 -27.06 7.97 -4.76
CA ALA A 170 -26.61 9.31 -4.39
C ALA A 170 -25.08 9.42 -4.51
N ALA A 171 -24.32 8.45 -4.01
CA ALA A 171 -22.86 8.47 -4.09
C ALA A 171 -22.39 8.39 -5.55
N HIS A 172 -22.97 7.49 -6.35
CA HIS A 172 -22.67 7.41 -7.79
C HIS A 172 -22.90 8.73 -8.51
N LYS A 173 -24.07 9.36 -8.32
CA LYS A 173 -24.39 10.62 -9.01
C LYS A 173 -23.42 11.73 -8.67
N VAL A 174 -22.95 11.80 -7.43
CA VAL A 174 -21.94 12.78 -7.01
C VAL A 174 -20.59 12.48 -7.64
N LEU A 175 -20.10 11.24 -7.50
CA LEU A 175 -18.76 10.83 -7.97
C LEU A 175 -18.68 10.88 -9.50
N LEU A 176 -19.51 10.11 -10.18
CA LEU A 176 -19.53 10.02 -11.63
C LEU A 176 -19.98 11.33 -12.30
N GLY A 177 -20.85 12.11 -11.64
CA GLY A 177 -21.23 13.45 -12.10
C GLY A 177 -20.08 14.46 -12.07
N ALA A 178 -19.07 14.23 -11.24
CA ALA A 178 -17.83 14.99 -11.18
C ALA A 178 -16.69 14.36 -12.00
N ASP A 179 -17.00 13.35 -12.83
CA ASP A 179 -16.02 12.56 -13.60
C ASP A 179 -15.01 11.82 -12.70
N CYS A 180 -15.39 11.53 -11.44
CA CYS A 180 -14.66 10.65 -10.54
C CYS A 180 -15.12 9.21 -10.77
N LEU A 181 -14.23 8.36 -11.28
CA LEU A 181 -14.51 6.96 -11.58
C LEU A 181 -14.70 6.15 -10.30
N ILE A 182 -15.46 5.06 -10.38
CA ILE A 182 -15.70 4.14 -9.27
C ILE A 182 -15.13 2.78 -9.62
N ILE A 183 -14.55 2.09 -8.66
CA ILE A 183 -14.09 0.71 -8.80
C ILE A 183 -14.74 -0.12 -7.69
N GLU A 184 -15.59 -1.05 -8.07
CA GLU A 184 -16.35 -1.88 -7.12
C GLU A 184 -15.78 -3.28 -7.01
N ASN A 185 -16.19 -4.01 -5.97
CA ASN A 185 -15.82 -5.40 -5.73
C ASN A 185 -14.30 -5.64 -5.70
N LEU A 186 -13.53 -4.70 -5.15
CA LEU A 186 -12.12 -4.95 -4.82
C LEU A 186 -12.03 -5.96 -3.66
N ARG A 187 -10.87 -6.62 -3.53
CA ARG A 187 -10.59 -7.56 -2.43
C ARG A 187 -9.22 -7.30 -1.82
N GLY A 188 -9.02 -7.72 -0.57
CA GLY A 188 -7.73 -7.65 0.12
C GLY A 188 -7.29 -6.23 0.48
N LEU A 189 -8.19 -5.24 0.42
CA LEU A 189 -7.84 -3.84 0.72
C LEU A 189 -7.38 -3.66 2.18
N THR A 190 -7.85 -4.47 3.12
CA THR A 190 -7.48 -4.41 4.53
C THR A 190 -6.04 -4.85 4.82
N ASP A 191 -5.42 -5.56 3.88
CA ASP A 191 -4.03 -6.03 4.02
C ASP A 191 -3.03 -5.01 3.43
N LEU A 192 -3.53 -3.95 2.78
CA LEU A 192 -2.69 -2.94 2.16
C LEU A 192 -2.17 -1.93 3.20
N PRO A 193 -0.97 -1.37 2.99
CA PRO A 193 -0.55 -0.19 3.74
C PRO A 193 -1.46 1.01 3.41
N SER A 194 -1.43 2.04 4.26
CA SER A 194 -2.23 3.27 4.08
C SER A 194 -1.96 4.05 2.79
N ARG A 195 -0.89 3.71 2.06
CA ARG A 195 -0.55 4.30 0.77
C ARG A 195 0.16 3.28 -0.12
N VAL A 196 -0.30 3.17 -1.37
CA VAL A 196 0.17 2.20 -2.36
C VAL A 196 0.28 2.85 -3.73
N GLU A 197 1.08 2.26 -4.62
CA GLU A 197 0.88 2.48 -6.05
C GLU A 197 -0.23 1.55 -6.52
N PHE A 198 -1.27 2.09 -7.12
CA PHE A 198 -2.45 1.37 -7.57
C PHE A 198 -2.56 1.40 -9.10
N THR A 199 -3.08 0.35 -9.70
CA THR A 199 -3.36 0.28 -11.14
C THR A 199 -4.59 -0.58 -11.38
N ALA A 200 -5.56 -0.09 -12.16
CA ALA A 200 -6.77 -0.82 -12.53
C ALA A 200 -7.12 -0.60 -14.01
N LEU A 201 -6.69 -1.50 -14.89
CA LEU A 201 -6.85 -1.32 -16.34
C LEU A 201 -8.01 -2.19 -16.88
N PRO A 202 -9.20 -1.61 -17.13
CA PRO A 202 -10.37 -2.35 -17.55
C PRO A 202 -10.29 -2.75 -19.03
N MET A 203 -11.18 -3.64 -19.45
CA MET A 203 -11.40 -3.87 -20.87
C MET A 203 -11.86 -2.59 -21.57
N SER A 204 -11.28 -2.28 -22.73
CA SER A 204 -11.69 -1.15 -23.57
C SER A 204 -12.97 -1.48 -24.36
N ILE A 205 -14.13 -1.40 -23.71
CA ILE A 205 -15.44 -1.66 -24.32
C ILE A 205 -15.96 -0.38 -24.99
N GLY A 206 -16.06 -0.39 -26.32
CA GLY A 206 -16.49 0.78 -27.12
C GLY A 206 -17.89 1.26 -26.74
N GLY A 207 -18.00 2.49 -26.22
CA GLY A 207 -19.25 3.07 -25.73
C GLY A 207 -19.78 2.44 -24.44
N GLY A 208 -18.96 1.68 -23.71
CA GLY A 208 -19.35 1.01 -22.47
C GLY A 208 -19.53 1.96 -21.29
N ASP A 209 -20.48 1.65 -20.42
CA ASP A 209 -20.73 2.34 -19.14
C ASP A 209 -19.80 1.90 -18.00
N GLY A 210 -19.17 0.75 -18.16
CA GLY A 210 -18.13 0.24 -17.29
C GLY A 210 -17.42 -0.94 -17.95
N ALA A 211 -16.48 -1.53 -17.25
CA ALA A 211 -15.90 -2.81 -17.66
C ALA A 211 -15.21 -3.55 -16.50
N PRO A 212 -15.24 -4.90 -16.52
CA PRO A 212 -14.38 -5.72 -15.66
C PRO A 212 -12.91 -5.32 -15.76
N VAL A 213 -12.20 -5.37 -14.63
CA VAL A 213 -10.85 -4.83 -14.48
C VAL A 213 -9.92 -5.77 -13.73
N ARG A 214 -8.64 -5.78 -14.11
CA ARG A 214 -7.57 -6.29 -13.25
C ARG A 214 -6.97 -5.13 -12.48
N ALA A 215 -7.22 -5.12 -11.17
CA ALA A 215 -6.73 -4.15 -10.21
C ALA A 215 -5.59 -4.75 -9.39
N VAL A 216 -4.49 -4.02 -9.28
CA VAL A 216 -3.30 -4.41 -8.52
C VAL A 216 -2.81 -3.23 -7.69
N ALA A 217 -2.19 -3.54 -6.56
CA ALA A 217 -1.43 -2.57 -5.79
C ALA A 217 0.00 -3.05 -5.54
N SER A 218 0.94 -2.13 -5.46
CA SER A 218 2.30 -2.36 -4.97
C SER A 218 2.56 -1.48 -3.76
N PRO A 219 3.34 -1.95 -2.77
CA PRO A 219 3.92 -1.06 -1.79
C PRO A 219 4.67 0.06 -2.50
N MET A 220 4.46 1.32 -2.08
CA MET A 220 5.34 2.39 -2.52
C MET A 220 6.72 2.16 -1.91
N THR A 221 7.74 1.95 -2.75
CA THR A 221 9.14 2.04 -2.32
C THR A 221 9.41 3.47 -1.87
N ARG A 222 9.58 3.68 -0.56
CA ARG A 222 10.04 4.98 -0.06
C ARG A 222 11.53 5.08 -0.23
N TRP A 223 12.00 6.29 -0.52
CA TRP A 223 13.41 6.62 -0.53
C TRP A 223 13.66 7.58 0.64
N SER A 224 14.55 7.22 1.55
CA SER A 224 15.04 8.07 2.63
C SER A 224 16.54 8.33 2.48
N ILE A 225 17.03 9.29 3.24
CA ILE A 225 18.47 9.49 3.44
C ILE A 225 18.87 8.66 4.67
N GLY A 226 19.82 7.74 4.50
CA GLY A 226 20.35 6.93 5.59
C GLY A 226 21.47 7.67 6.32
N GLU A 227 21.16 8.25 7.48
CA GLU A 227 22.12 8.96 8.33
C GLU A 227 22.60 8.08 9.48
N TYR A 228 23.68 7.33 9.24
CA TYR A 228 24.27 6.45 10.24
C TYR A 228 25.16 7.25 11.20
N ALA A 229 24.56 7.78 12.28
CA ALA A 229 25.15 8.71 13.25
C ALA A 229 25.33 10.16 12.76
N PHE A 230 25.67 11.09 13.67
CA PHE A 230 25.97 12.49 13.32
C PHE A 230 27.20 12.62 12.40
N PRO A 231 27.31 13.68 11.59
CA PRO A 231 28.46 13.88 10.71
C PRO A 231 29.80 13.85 11.48
N GLY A 232 30.72 12.97 11.07
CA GLY A 232 32.02 12.80 11.71
C GLY A 232 32.61 11.40 11.54
N GLU A 233 33.71 11.15 12.26
CA GLU A 233 34.48 9.89 12.16
C GLU A 233 33.62 8.64 12.41
N MET A 234 32.66 8.71 13.34
CA MET A 234 31.75 7.60 13.62
C MET A 234 30.87 7.26 12.40
N ARG A 235 30.27 8.27 11.75
CA ARG A 235 29.46 8.05 10.54
C ARG A 235 30.29 7.45 9.42
N ASP A 236 31.49 7.95 9.20
CA ASP A 236 32.38 7.46 8.14
C ASP A 236 32.76 5.99 8.37
N GLN A 237 33.06 5.60 9.61
CA GLN A 237 33.32 4.20 9.98
C GLN A 237 32.10 3.28 9.79
N LEU A 238 30.91 3.75 10.17
CA LEU A 238 29.66 3.00 9.99
C LEU A 238 29.36 2.79 8.51
N ILE A 239 29.56 3.79 7.67
CA ILE A 239 29.36 3.69 6.22
C ILE A 239 30.36 2.70 5.62
N GLU A 240 31.65 2.78 5.98
CA GLU A 240 32.66 1.81 5.51
C GLU A 240 32.27 0.36 5.85
N ALA A 241 31.80 0.13 7.08
CA ALA A 241 31.29 -1.17 7.51
C ALA A 241 30.03 -1.62 6.77
N ILE A 242 29.20 -0.71 6.27
CA ILE A 242 28.06 -1.08 5.42
C ILE A 242 28.55 -1.50 4.03
N LEU A 243 29.49 -0.75 3.46
CA LEU A 243 30.02 -1.00 2.12
C LEU A 243 30.79 -2.33 2.02
N ASP A 244 31.51 -2.71 3.07
CA ASP A 244 32.25 -3.98 3.13
C ASP A 244 31.37 -5.19 3.52
N GLY A 245 30.08 -4.94 3.84
CA GLY A 245 29.10 -5.93 4.26
C GLY A 245 29.21 -6.37 5.72
N GLY A 246 30.04 -5.72 6.54
CA GLY A 246 30.21 -5.97 7.96
C GLY A 246 29.01 -5.50 8.80
N LYS A 247 28.34 -4.42 8.39
CA LYS A 247 27.12 -3.87 9.00
C LYS A 247 25.91 -4.16 8.13
N THR A 248 24.94 -4.86 8.69
CA THR A 248 23.68 -5.30 8.05
C THR A 248 22.44 -4.99 8.88
N THR A 249 22.63 -4.46 10.10
CA THR A 249 21.55 -3.98 10.95
C THR A 249 21.88 -2.62 11.55
N THR A 250 20.84 -1.93 12.01
CA THR A 250 20.94 -0.69 12.78
C THR A 250 19.82 -0.57 13.81
N THR A 251 20.03 0.26 14.83
CA THR A 251 19.07 0.51 15.89
C THR A 251 18.86 2.00 16.09
N SER A 252 17.59 2.42 16.10
CA SER A 252 17.15 3.76 16.53
C SER A 252 16.12 3.65 17.64
N LEU A 253 15.87 4.75 18.35
CA LEU A 253 14.82 4.79 19.36
C LEU A 253 13.46 5.00 18.69
N LEU A 254 12.43 4.28 19.14
CA LEU A 254 11.07 4.49 18.63
C LEU A 254 10.57 5.92 18.89
N GLU A 255 11.05 6.55 19.96
CA GLU A 255 10.68 7.92 20.32
C GLU A 255 11.19 8.96 19.31
N GLU A 256 12.32 8.71 18.62
CA GLU A 256 12.83 9.62 17.58
C GLU A 256 11.80 9.82 16.47
N TYR A 257 11.19 8.72 15.98
CA TYR A 257 10.13 8.75 14.98
C TYR A 257 8.85 9.44 15.48
N ARG A 258 8.51 9.25 16.77
CA ARG A 258 7.33 9.89 17.37
C ARG A 258 7.52 11.41 17.48
N VAL A 259 8.73 11.86 17.81
CA VAL A 259 9.06 13.28 17.97
C VAL A 259 9.21 13.98 16.61
N SER A 260 9.90 13.35 15.66
CA SER A 260 10.11 13.91 14.31
C SER A 260 8.83 13.87 13.47
N GLY A 261 7.93 12.92 13.74
CA GLY A 261 6.78 12.62 12.89
C GLY A 261 7.15 11.86 11.62
N GLU A 262 8.41 11.40 11.50
CA GLU A 262 8.84 10.56 10.40
C GLU A 262 8.23 9.15 10.52
N PRO A 263 7.79 8.56 9.40
CA PRO A 263 7.25 7.21 9.44
C PRO A 263 8.37 6.20 9.73
N LEU A 264 8.02 5.12 10.42
CA LEU A 264 8.91 3.98 10.60
C LEU A 264 9.36 3.39 9.24
N PRO A 265 10.61 2.89 9.15
CA PRO A 265 11.06 2.16 7.98
C PRO A 265 10.22 0.88 7.81
N ARG A 266 10.15 0.38 6.57
CA ARG A 266 9.46 -0.85 6.24
C ARG A 266 10.31 -1.70 5.30
N PRO A 267 10.18 -3.04 5.37
CA PRO A 267 10.74 -3.90 4.34
C PRO A 267 10.35 -3.41 2.93
N GLY A 268 11.35 -3.30 2.05
CA GLY A 268 11.21 -2.77 0.69
C GLY A 268 11.46 -1.26 0.54
N ASP A 269 11.53 -0.49 1.63
CA ASP A 269 12.01 0.90 1.58
C ASP A 269 13.51 0.92 1.21
N ARG A 270 13.95 2.00 0.56
CA ARG A 270 15.33 2.21 0.12
C ARG A 270 15.94 3.41 0.81
N GLU A 271 17.21 3.29 1.15
CA GLU A 271 17.96 4.41 1.74
C GLU A 271 19.13 4.79 0.84
N ILE A 272 19.32 6.10 0.65
CA ILE A 272 20.54 6.64 0.06
C ILE A 272 21.50 6.91 1.20
N LEU A 273 22.60 6.16 1.25
CA LEU A 273 23.69 6.38 2.19
C LEU A 273 24.39 7.68 1.88
N ILE A 274 24.58 8.53 2.89
CA ILE A 274 25.32 9.78 2.74
C ILE A 274 26.54 9.82 3.65
N ASN A 275 27.67 10.29 3.10
CA ASN A 275 28.89 10.55 3.87
C ASN A 275 28.71 11.74 4.83
N SER A 276 29.67 11.95 5.72
CA SER A 276 29.67 13.11 6.62
C SER A 276 29.69 14.47 5.93
N ASP A 277 30.13 14.53 4.66
CA ASP A 277 30.08 15.74 3.83
C ASP A 277 28.75 15.92 3.07
N GLY A 278 27.80 14.99 3.25
CA GLY A 278 26.49 14.99 2.58
C GLY A 278 26.49 14.38 1.17
N THR A 279 27.61 13.85 0.69
CA THR A 279 27.67 13.18 -0.62
C THR A 279 27.03 11.80 -0.57
N ALA A 280 26.23 11.45 -1.59
CA ALA A 280 25.64 10.12 -1.69
C ALA A 280 26.71 9.07 -2.02
N ASN A 281 26.75 7.99 -1.24
CA ASN A 281 27.77 6.95 -1.32
C ASN A 281 27.20 5.64 -1.88
N GLY A 282 25.98 5.25 -1.51
CA GLY A 282 25.39 3.98 -1.92
C GLY A 282 23.89 3.90 -1.68
N VAL A 283 23.28 2.78 -2.06
CA VAL A 283 21.86 2.49 -1.86
C VAL A 283 21.69 1.21 -1.06
N LEU A 284 20.79 1.25 -0.09
CA LEU A 284 20.34 0.10 0.70
C LEU A 284 18.88 -0.25 0.42
N ALA A 285 18.51 -1.50 0.66
CA ALA A 285 17.11 -1.90 0.84
C ALA A 285 16.89 -2.44 2.24
N ILE A 286 15.83 -1.96 2.89
CA ILE A 286 15.37 -2.49 4.17
C ILE A 286 14.73 -3.86 3.93
N THR A 287 15.13 -4.87 4.71
CA THR A 287 14.67 -6.26 4.56
C THR A 287 13.84 -6.74 5.74
N ASP A 288 14.04 -6.19 6.94
CA ASP A 288 13.26 -6.51 8.14
C ASP A 288 13.23 -5.31 9.09
N VAL A 289 12.10 -5.13 9.80
CA VAL A 289 11.95 -4.10 10.82
C VAL A 289 11.20 -4.69 12.00
N ARG A 290 11.80 -4.60 13.20
CA ARG A 290 11.23 -5.12 14.44
C ARG A 290 11.28 -4.06 15.53
N ILE A 291 10.13 -3.76 16.11
CA ILE A 291 10.04 -2.97 17.35
C ILE A 291 10.13 -3.93 18.53
N CYS A 292 11.06 -3.69 19.45
CA CYS A 292 11.15 -4.44 20.70
C CYS A 292 11.66 -3.56 21.83
N ARG A 293 11.66 -4.09 23.04
CA ARG A 293 12.32 -3.45 24.18
C ARG A 293 13.84 -3.55 24.03
N LEU A 294 14.57 -2.60 24.62
CA LEU A 294 16.02 -2.55 24.54
C LEU A 294 16.67 -3.80 25.15
N ASP A 295 16.06 -4.39 26.18
CA ASP A 295 16.48 -5.65 26.80
C ASP A 295 16.17 -6.90 25.95
N GLU A 296 15.39 -6.76 24.88
CA GLU A 296 14.98 -7.83 23.96
C GLU A 296 15.74 -7.80 22.62
N VAL A 297 16.76 -6.96 22.49
CA VAL A 297 17.66 -6.97 21.33
C VAL A 297 18.45 -8.26 21.32
N THR A 298 18.44 -8.94 20.17
CA THR A 298 19.08 -10.25 20.03
C THR A 298 20.58 -10.11 19.79
N GLU A 299 21.33 -11.15 20.13
CA GLU A 299 22.76 -11.22 19.84
C GLU A 299 23.05 -11.18 18.33
N GLU A 300 22.16 -11.75 17.52
CA GLU A 300 22.24 -11.68 16.06
C GLU A 300 22.15 -10.24 15.57
N HIS A 301 21.18 -9.46 16.07
CA HIS A 301 21.03 -8.05 15.71
C HIS A 301 22.23 -7.22 16.16
N ALA A 302 22.67 -7.40 17.41
CA ALA A 302 23.82 -6.69 17.97
C ALA A 302 25.12 -6.95 17.19
N ARG A 303 25.34 -8.18 16.71
CA ARG A 303 26.49 -8.52 15.84
C ARG A 303 26.34 -7.94 14.44
N GLY A 304 25.11 -7.90 13.91
CA GLY A 304 24.81 -7.33 12.60
C GLY A 304 25.10 -5.83 12.51
N GLU A 305 25.23 -5.12 13.63
CA GLU A 305 25.58 -3.70 13.66
C GLU A 305 27.01 -3.43 13.16
N GLY A 306 27.85 -4.45 13.01
CA GLY A 306 29.16 -4.34 12.36
C GLY A 306 30.19 -3.50 13.12
N GLU A 307 29.87 -3.02 14.32
CA GLU A 307 30.71 -2.14 15.14
C GLU A 307 31.72 -2.90 16.03
N GLY A 308 31.84 -4.22 15.85
CA GLY A 308 32.81 -5.06 16.56
C GLY A 308 32.37 -5.53 17.96
N TYR A 309 31.08 -5.43 18.29
CA TYR A 309 30.55 -5.93 19.57
C TYR A 309 30.54 -7.47 19.61
N GLU A 310 31.08 -8.07 20.67
CA GLU A 310 31.10 -9.52 20.85
C GLU A 310 29.87 -10.04 21.60
N SER A 311 29.11 -9.14 22.25
CA SER A 311 27.90 -9.45 23.02
C SER A 311 26.86 -8.32 23.01
N VAL A 312 25.61 -8.66 23.34
CA VAL A 312 24.51 -7.68 23.52
C VAL A 312 24.84 -6.65 24.60
N ALA A 313 25.59 -7.03 25.64
CA ALA A 313 25.96 -6.11 26.72
C ALA A 313 26.95 -5.03 26.25
N GLU A 314 27.91 -5.38 25.39
CA GLU A 314 28.84 -4.42 24.78
C GLU A 314 28.12 -3.49 23.80
N TRP A 315 27.31 -4.07 22.92
CA TRP A 315 26.46 -3.32 21.98
C TRP A 315 25.60 -2.30 22.71
N ARG A 316 24.90 -2.75 23.76
CA ARG A 316 24.03 -1.91 24.58
C ARG A 316 24.79 -0.78 25.25
N SER A 317 25.96 -1.08 25.81
CA SER A 317 26.80 -0.06 26.42
C SER A 317 27.22 1.02 25.41
N GLY A 318 27.58 0.63 24.18
CA GLY A 318 27.91 1.56 23.10
C GLY A 318 26.73 2.45 22.69
N HIS A 319 25.55 1.86 22.50
CA HIS A 319 24.34 2.58 22.11
C HIS A 319 23.83 3.50 23.22
N GLU A 320 23.85 3.05 24.48
CA GLU A 320 23.50 3.91 25.62
C GLU A 320 24.46 5.10 25.72
N LEU A 321 25.77 4.91 25.50
CA LEU A 321 26.74 6.02 25.46
C LEU A 321 26.44 7.03 24.35
N PHE A 322 26.00 6.57 23.18
CA PHE A 322 25.56 7.44 22.08
C PHE A 322 24.29 8.21 22.46
N TRP A 323 23.25 7.54 22.95
CA TRP A 323 21.97 8.16 23.29
C TRP A 323 22.02 9.10 24.49
N ILE A 324 22.98 8.93 25.41
CA ILE A 324 23.21 9.89 26.51
C ILE A 324 24.20 11.00 26.15
N SER A 325 24.76 10.99 24.94
CA SER A 325 25.72 12.02 24.51
C SER A 325 25.06 13.41 24.49
N PRO A 326 25.82 14.49 24.74
CA PRO A 326 25.27 15.84 24.75
C PRO A 326 24.56 16.22 23.44
N GLU A 327 25.12 15.83 22.30
CA GLU A 327 24.56 16.11 20.97
C GLU A 327 23.21 15.40 20.76
N PHE A 328 23.13 14.12 21.13
CA PHE A 328 21.87 13.38 21.03
C PHE A 328 20.79 13.92 21.98
N GLN A 329 21.16 14.25 23.22
CA GLN A 329 20.24 14.79 24.23
C GLN A 329 19.78 16.22 23.90
N GLU A 330 20.59 17.02 23.19
CA GLU A 330 20.18 18.33 22.69
C GLU A 330 19.10 18.20 21.60
N ALA A 331 19.24 17.21 20.71
CA ALA A 331 18.23 16.88 19.70
C ALA A 331 16.97 16.22 20.30
N ASN A 332 17.13 15.44 21.38
CA ASN A 332 16.06 14.65 22.01
C ASN A 332 15.93 14.96 23.51
N PRO A 333 15.49 16.18 23.89
CA PRO A 333 15.51 16.61 25.28
C PRO A 333 14.55 15.82 26.18
N GLY A 334 15.07 15.31 27.29
CA GLY A 334 14.26 14.64 28.32
C GLY A 334 14.06 13.15 28.11
N LEU A 335 14.72 12.56 27.11
CA LEU A 335 14.64 11.13 26.83
C LEU A 335 15.48 10.34 27.84
N VAL A 336 14.84 9.38 28.53
CA VAL A 336 15.47 8.50 29.51
C VAL A 336 15.57 7.10 28.94
N ILE A 337 16.79 6.56 28.91
CA ILE A 337 17.08 5.21 28.40
C ILE A 337 17.05 4.18 29.54
N GLY A 338 16.40 3.04 29.30
CA GLY A 338 16.36 1.90 30.21
C GLY A 338 15.88 0.62 29.50
N ASP A 339 15.68 -0.45 30.26
CA ASP A 339 15.29 -1.77 29.72
C ASP A 339 14.01 -1.72 28.88
N GLU A 340 13.01 -0.98 29.38
CA GLU A 340 11.69 -0.84 28.73
C GLU A 340 11.69 0.15 27.56
N THR A 341 12.82 0.78 27.24
CA THR A 341 12.90 1.70 26.10
C THR A 341 12.64 0.92 24.80
N GLU A 342 11.65 1.36 24.04
CA GLU A 342 11.33 0.76 22.75
C GLU A 342 12.32 1.21 21.68
N VAL A 343 12.88 0.25 20.96
CA VAL A 343 13.84 0.46 19.87
C VAL A 343 13.32 -0.12 18.57
N VAL A 344 13.76 0.47 17.46
CA VAL A 344 13.47 0.03 16.10
C VAL A 344 14.71 -0.67 15.57
N CYS A 345 14.68 -2.00 15.61
CA CYS A 345 15.71 -2.87 15.05
C CYS A 345 15.47 -3.00 13.54
N THR A 346 16.37 -2.48 12.72
CA THR A 346 16.25 -2.53 11.26
C THR A 346 17.34 -3.41 10.67
N ARG A 347 16.99 -4.26 9.72
CA ARG A 347 17.93 -5.03 8.87
C ARG A 347 17.85 -4.53 7.45
N PHE A 348 18.99 -4.49 6.78
CA PHE A 348 19.10 -4.05 5.40
C PHE A 348 20.12 -4.86 4.60
N GLU A 349 20.04 -4.74 3.28
CA GLU A 349 21.02 -5.23 2.32
C GLU A 349 21.62 -4.06 1.53
N PHE A 350 22.92 -4.11 1.28
CA PHE A 350 23.58 -3.17 0.39
C PHE A 350 23.32 -3.55 -1.07
N LEU A 351 22.77 -2.62 -1.84
CA LEU A 351 22.36 -2.87 -3.23
C LEU A 351 23.40 -2.42 -4.24
N ALA A 352 23.92 -1.20 -4.10
CA ALA A 352 24.80 -0.60 -5.10
C ALA A 352 25.61 0.57 -4.52
N SER A 353 26.86 0.71 -4.99
CA SER A 353 27.64 1.94 -4.80
C SER A 353 27.18 3.01 -5.79
N LEU A 354 27.20 4.27 -5.36
CA LEU A 354 26.93 5.45 -6.18
C LEU A 354 28.21 6.25 -6.50
N SER A 355 29.38 5.78 -6.07
CA SER A 355 30.66 6.31 -6.53
C SER A 355 30.74 6.09 -8.04
N GLY A 356 30.87 7.18 -8.82
CA GLY A 356 30.77 7.19 -10.29
C GLY A 356 31.88 6.48 -11.08
N GLU A 357 32.26 5.28 -10.68
CA GLU A 357 33.02 4.34 -11.50
C GLU A 357 32.08 3.19 -11.86
N ASP A 358 31.52 3.25 -13.08
CA ASP A 358 30.90 2.10 -13.73
C ASP A 358 31.95 0.97 -13.79
N ASP A 359 31.71 -0.16 -13.11
CA ASP A 359 32.39 -1.44 -13.34
C ASP A 359 31.43 -2.46 -13.95
#